data_AF-A0A8T6L7F0-F1
#
_entry.id   AF-A0A8T6L7F0-F1
#
_cell.length_a   1.000
_cell.length_b   1.000
_cell.length_c   1.000
_cell.angle_alpha   90.00
_cell.angle_beta   90.00
_cell.angle_gamma   90.00
#
_symmetry.space_group_name_H-M   'P 1'
#
loop_
_entity.id
_entity.type
_entity.pdbx_description
1 polymer ?
#
loop_
_entity_poly.entity_id
_entity_poly.type
_entity_poly.pdbx_seq_one_letter_code
_entity_poly.pdbx_strand_id
1 'polypeptide(L)'
;MRILTSAFTLASALALTGCVSESVRTVDMTPPKQFTGVQDEALLLDVGVAVLDPNIPETFDEQVEQLVNPDIRRAEAQFMPYFAKNLLQSTGNWGAVRVVPRATHAVDVTVTGK
;
A
#
# COMPACT_ATOMS: atom_id res chain seq x y z
N MET A 1 49.23 -20.76 -33.01
CA MET A 1 48.60 -19.43 -32.82
C MET A 1 47.06 -19.47 -32.92
N ARG A 2 46.47 -20.08 -33.96
CA ARG A 2 45.00 -20.16 -34.15
C ARG A 2 44.21 -20.84 -33.02
N ILE A 3 44.75 -21.91 -32.42
CA ILE A 3 44.10 -22.63 -31.32
C ILE A 3 44.04 -21.78 -30.04
N LEU A 4 45.09 -20.97 -29.80
CA LEU A 4 45.17 -20.08 -28.63
C LEU A 4 44.17 -18.92 -28.73
N THR A 5 44.02 -18.34 -29.93
CA THR A 5 43.05 -17.28 -30.20
C THR A 5 41.60 -17.78 -30.08
N SER A 6 41.31 -19.00 -30.55
CA SER A 6 39.97 -19.59 -30.43
C SER A 6 39.59 -19.94 -28.99
N ALA A 7 40.55 -20.36 -28.17
CA ALA A 7 40.31 -20.61 -26.75
C ALA A 7 40.00 -19.31 -25.99
N PHE A 8 40.68 -18.21 -26.34
CA PHE A 8 40.49 -16.91 -25.70
C PHE A 8 39.13 -16.28 -26.05
N THR A 9 38.69 -16.38 -27.31
CA THR A 9 37.36 -15.89 -27.71
C THR A 9 36.22 -16.67 -27.07
N LEU A 10 36.36 -17.99 -26.90
CA LEU A 10 35.36 -18.83 -26.24
C LEU A 10 35.25 -18.49 -24.74
N ALA A 11 36.38 -18.27 -24.06
CA ALA A 11 36.39 -17.87 -22.66
C ALA A 11 35.71 -16.50 -22.42
N SER A 12 35.94 -15.53 -23.31
CA SER A 12 35.27 -14.22 -23.25
C SER A 12 33.76 -14.31 -23.47
N ALA A 13 33.30 -15.22 -24.34
CA ALA A 13 31.86 -15.42 -24.60
C ALA A 13 31.14 -16.03 -23.38
N LEU A 14 31.78 -16.94 -22.64
CA LEU A 14 31.22 -17.51 -21.42
C LEU A 14 31.15 -16.47 -20.28
N ALA A 15 32.09 -15.52 -20.23
CA ALA A 15 32.11 -14.46 -19.22
C ALA A 15 30.96 -13.43 -19.36
N LEU A 16 30.26 -13.40 -20.50
CA LEU A 16 29.11 -12.52 -20.73
C LEU A 16 27.76 -13.09 -20.24
N THR A 17 27.76 -14.30 -19.65
CA THR A 17 26.55 -14.90 -19.08
C THR A 17 26.26 -14.34 -17.68
N GLY A 18 25.52 -13.22 -17.60
CA GLY A 18 25.05 -12.67 -16.33
C GLY A 18 23.76 -13.34 -15.86
N CYS A 19 23.67 -13.72 -14.58
CA CYS A 19 22.40 -14.09 -13.95
C CYS A 19 21.65 -12.81 -13.53
N VAL A 20 20.56 -12.49 -14.22
CA VAL A 20 19.58 -11.51 -13.72
C VAL A 20 18.67 -12.20 -12.71
N SER A 21 18.58 -11.65 -11.50
CA SER A 21 17.64 -12.13 -10.49
C SER A 21 16.42 -11.21 -10.49
N GLU A 22 15.25 -11.76 -10.82
CA GLU A 22 13.97 -11.07 -10.74
C GLU A 22 13.18 -11.60 -9.54
N SER A 23 12.78 -10.71 -8.62
CA SER A 23 11.86 -11.08 -7.55
C SER A 23 10.43 -10.79 -7.99
N VAL A 24 9.68 -11.82 -8.38
CA VAL A 24 8.25 -11.67 -8.65
C VAL A 24 7.51 -11.53 -7.33
N ARG A 25 6.90 -10.37 -7.09
CA ARG A 25 5.99 -10.15 -5.96
C ARG A 25 4.56 -10.39 -6.40
N THR A 26 3.96 -11.48 -5.91
CA THR A 26 2.54 -11.75 -6.11
C THR A 26 1.73 -10.95 -5.11
N VAL A 27 0.83 -10.10 -5.62
CA VAL A 27 -0.12 -9.35 -4.79
C VAL A 27 -1.44 -10.12 -4.80
N ASP A 28 -2.03 -10.33 -3.62
CA ASP A 28 -3.37 -10.90 -3.50
C ASP A 28 -4.40 -9.85 -3.94
N MET A 29 -5.11 -10.16 -5.03
CA MET A 29 -6.14 -9.30 -5.61
C MET A 29 -7.55 -9.85 -5.34
N THR A 30 -7.70 -10.67 -4.29
CA THR A 30 -9.01 -11.19 -3.87
C THR A 30 -9.97 -10.03 -3.59
N PRO A 31 -11.12 -9.97 -4.29
CA PRO A 31 -12.11 -8.92 -4.04
C PRO A 31 -12.63 -8.93 -2.61
N PRO A 32 -13.01 -7.78 -2.05
CA PRO A 32 -13.61 -7.73 -0.73
C PRO A 32 -14.94 -8.50 -0.72
N LYS A 33 -15.21 -9.22 0.38
CA LYS A 33 -16.46 -9.98 0.55
C LYS A 33 -17.65 -9.02 0.60
N GLN A 34 -18.60 -9.23 -0.30
CA GLN A 34 -19.87 -8.52 -0.32
C GLN A 34 -20.95 -9.37 0.34
N PHE A 35 -21.86 -8.72 1.07
CA PHE A 35 -23.04 -9.37 1.60
C PHE A 35 -24.04 -9.65 0.47
N THR A 36 -24.57 -10.86 0.41
CA THR A 36 -25.45 -11.33 -0.67
C THR A 36 -26.94 -11.29 -0.32
N GLY A 37 -27.29 -10.95 0.92
CA GLY A 37 -28.67 -10.82 1.38
C GLY A 37 -29.22 -9.40 1.23
N VAL A 38 -30.49 -9.22 1.61
CA VAL A 38 -31.11 -7.90 1.72
C VAL A 38 -30.92 -7.40 3.14
N GLN A 39 -30.30 -6.22 3.29
CA GLN A 39 -30.11 -5.55 4.57
C GLN A 39 -30.92 -4.26 4.59
N ASP A 40 -31.60 -4.02 5.71
CA ASP A 40 -32.27 -2.73 5.94
C ASP A 40 -31.20 -1.66 6.17
N GLU A 41 -31.35 -0.51 5.50
CA GLU A 41 -30.46 0.64 5.63
C GLU A 41 -30.35 1.10 7.09
N ALA A 42 -31.43 0.96 7.87
CA ALA A 42 -31.44 1.30 9.30
C ALA A 42 -30.53 0.42 10.16
N LEU A 43 -30.06 -0.72 9.64
CA LEU A 43 -29.13 -1.63 10.33
C LEU A 43 -27.67 -1.40 9.90
N LEU A 44 -27.43 -0.56 8.90
CA LEU A 44 -26.09 -0.26 8.42
C LEU A 44 -25.43 0.81 9.29
N LEU A 45 -24.14 0.63 9.56
CA LEU A 45 -23.35 1.58 10.34
C LEU A 45 -22.62 2.56 9.42
N ASP A 46 -22.65 3.84 9.80
CA ASP A 46 -21.85 4.89 9.19
C ASP A 46 -20.40 4.80 9.65
N VAL A 47 -19.46 4.87 8.71
CA VAL A 47 -18.04 4.71 8.98
C VAL A 47 -17.27 6.01 8.66
N GLY A 48 -16.55 6.52 9.64
CA GLY A 48 -15.58 7.60 9.49
C GLY A 48 -14.15 7.06 9.46
N VAL A 49 -13.44 7.23 8.35
CA VAL A 49 -12.01 6.93 8.27
C VAL A 49 -11.23 8.19 8.55
N ALA A 50 -10.51 8.23 9.67
CA ALA A 50 -9.72 9.39 10.04
C ALA A 50 -8.47 9.52 9.15
N VAL A 51 -7.97 10.74 9.00
CA VAL A 51 -6.60 10.97 8.49
C VAL A 51 -5.62 10.17 9.37
N LEU A 52 -4.71 9.44 8.74
CA LEU A 52 -3.76 8.59 9.47
C LEU A 52 -2.67 9.44 10.12
N ASP A 53 -2.02 8.89 11.13
CA ASP A 53 -0.77 9.46 11.63
C ASP A 53 0.34 9.20 10.59
N PRO A 54 1.07 10.22 10.10
CA PRO A 54 2.15 10.02 9.15
C PRO A 54 3.38 9.34 9.76
N ASN A 55 3.44 9.21 11.10
CA ASN A 55 4.51 8.54 11.85
C ASN A 55 5.93 8.97 11.39
N ILE A 56 6.14 10.29 11.28
CA ILE A 56 7.42 10.88 10.85
C ILE A 56 8.32 11.05 12.08
N PRO A 57 9.53 10.47 12.09
CA PRO A 57 10.48 10.69 13.19
C PRO A 57 10.81 12.17 13.37
N GLU A 58 11.01 12.59 14.62
CA GLU A 58 11.24 14.01 14.93
C GLU A 58 12.59 14.51 14.42
N THR A 59 13.61 13.64 14.42
CA THR A 59 14.97 14.01 14.04
C THR A 59 15.27 13.67 12.58
N PHE A 60 16.11 14.48 11.95
CA PHE A 60 16.55 14.24 10.57
C PHE A 60 17.37 12.95 10.46
N ASP A 61 18.23 12.67 11.44
CA ASP A 61 19.08 11.48 11.45
C ASP A 61 18.24 10.19 11.47
N GLU A 62 17.19 10.13 12.29
CA GLU A 62 16.25 9.00 12.31
C GLU A 62 15.45 8.87 11.00
N GLN A 63 15.05 9.98 10.39
CA GLN A 63 14.37 9.95 9.09
C GLN A 63 15.28 9.34 8.01
N VAL A 64 16.56 9.69 7.99
CA VAL A 64 17.54 9.13 7.06
C VAL A 64 17.78 7.65 7.35
N GLU A 65 17.96 7.28 8.61
CA GLU A 65 18.17 5.88 9.03
C GLU A 65 16.99 4.99 8.62
N GLN A 66 15.75 5.47 8.80
CA GLN A 66 14.53 4.74 8.48
C GLN A 66 14.08 4.90 7.01
N LEU A 67 14.84 5.64 6.19
CA LEU A 67 14.49 5.94 4.78
C LEU A 67 13.11 6.61 4.63
N VAL A 68 12.74 7.44 5.60
CA VAL A 68 11.45 8.15 5.63
C VAL A 68 11.57 9.49 4.92
N ASN A 69 10.76 9.69 3.88
CA ASN A 69 10.54 11.01 3.29
C ASN A 69 9.29 11.66 3.92
N PRO A 70 9.42 12.79 4.63
CA PRO A 70 8.30 13.43 5.33
C PRO A 70 7.15 13.86 4.42
N ASP A 71 7.44 14.40 3.24
CA ASP A 71 6.41 14.91 2.33
C ASP A 71 5.58 13.75 1.75
N ILE A 72 6.26 12.65 1.41
CA ILE A 72 5.61 11.42 0.94
C ILE A 72 4.72 10.83 2.05
N ARG A 73 5.25 10.69 3.28
CA ARG A 73 4.47 10.17 4.42
C ARG A 73 3.25 11.02 4.74
N ARG A 74 3.35 12.35 4.71
CA ARG A 74 2.17 13.23 4.89
C ARG A 74 1.14 13.05 3.79
N ALA A 75 1.57 12.91 2.53
CA ALA A 75 0.65 12.68 1.42
C ALA A 75 -0.06 11.32 1.54
N GLU A 76 0.65 10.27 1.91
CA GLU A 76 0.06 8.93 2.09
C GLU A 76 -0.89 8.89 3.28
N ALA A 77 -0.57 9.56 4.39
CA ALA A 77 -1.44 9.66 5.54
C ALA A 77 -2.82 10.29 5.22
N GLN A 78 -2.86 11.18 4.23
CA GLN A 78 -4.08 11.79 3.71
C GLN A 78 -4.77 10.95 2.63
N PHE A 79 -3.99 10.26 1.79
CA PHE A 79 -4.52 9.52 0.64
C PHE A 79 -5.00 8.10 0.97
N MET A 80 -4.34 7.41 1.90
CA MET A 80 -4.74 6.05 2.32
C MET A 80 -6.15 5.97 2.91
N PRO A 81 -6.62 6.94 3.73
CA PRO A 81 -8.01 6.99 4.17
C PRO A 81 -9.02 7.04 3.02
N TYR A 82 -8.70 7.74 1.93
CA TYR A 82 -9.56 7.82 0.75
C TYR A 82 -9.69 6.46 0.06
N PHE A 83 -8.60 5.72 -0.07
CA PHE A 83 -8.64 4.34 -0.58
C PHE A 83 -9.47 3.43 0.33
N ALA A 84 -9.22 3.45 1.64
CA ALA A 84 -9.96 2.63 2.60
C ALA A 84 -11.46 2.93 2.55
N LYS A 85 -11.83 4.21 2.48
CA LYS A 85 -13.21 4.67 2.33
C LYS A 85 -13.87 4.09 1.08
N ASN A 86 -13.21 4.18 -0.08
CA ASN A 86 -13.77 3.64 -1.33
C ASN A 86 -13.85 2.11 -1.31
N LEU A 87 -12.86 1.42 -0.73
CA LEU A 87 -12.88 -0.04 -0.59
C LEU A 87 -14.08 -0.48 0.26
N LEU A 88 -14.24 0.09 1.46
CA LEU A 88 -15.36 -0.22 2.36
C LEU A 88 -16.70 0.07 1.69
N GLN A 89 -16.83 1.24 1.05
CA GLN A 89 -18.04 1.62 0.34
C GLN A 89 -18.36 0.64 -0.82
N SER A 90 -17.34 0.16 -1.54
CA SER A 90 -17.53 -0.80 -2.65
C SER A 90 -18.08 -2.15 -2.21
N THR A 91 -17.97 -2.48 -0.92
CA THR A 91 -18.52 -3.75 -0.40
C THR A 91 -20.03 -3.75 -0.26
N GLY A 92 -20.67 -2.57 -0.20
CA GLY A 92 -22.11 -2.45 0.08
C GLY A 92 -22.52 -2.91 1.49
N ASN A 93 -21.58 -3.23 2.38
CA ASN A 93 -21.85 -3.77 3.71
C ASN A 93 -22.05 -2.69 4.78
N TRP A 94 -21.90 -1.41 4.42
CA TRP A 94 -21.86 -0.27 5.34
C TRP A 94 -22.80 0.83 4.86
N GLY A 95 -23.16 1.72 5.78
CA GLY A 95 -23.90 2.94 5.47
C GLY A 95 -22.98 3.96 4.79
N ALA A 96 -23.09 5.23 5.16
CA ALA A 96 -22.22 6.26 4.61
C ALA A 96 -20.78 6.07 5.10
N VAL A 97 -19.84 5.92 4.15
CA VAL A 97 -18.41 5.87 4.43
C VAL A 97 -17.74 7.18 4.00
N ARG A 98 -17.09 7.87 4.93
CA ARG A 98 -16.49 9.19 4.73
C ARG A 98 -15.10 9.32 5.33
N VAL A 99 -14.26 10.13 4.71
CA VAL A 99 -13.00 10.56 5.33
C VAL A 99 -13.31 11.72 6.27
N VAL A 100 -12.79 11.65 7.50
CA VAL A 100 -12.98 12.67 8.52
C VAL A 100 -11.63 13.26 8.96
N PRO A 101 -11.55 14.58 9.20
CA PRO A 101 -10.29 15.22 9.58
C PRO A 101 -9.82 14.81 10.98
N ARG A 102 -10.73 14.32 11.83
CA ARG A 102 -10.49 13.81 13.18
C ARG A 102 -11.63 12.90 13.59
N ALA A 103 -11.42 12.09 14.63
CA ALA A 103 -12.49 11.30 15.25
C ALA A 103 -13.67 12.19 15.66
N THR A 104 -14.88 11.70 15.42
CA THR A 104 -16.13 12.45 15.63
C THR A 104 -17.26 11.50 16.01
N HIS A 105 -18.19 11.98 16.83
CA HIS A 105 -19.43 11.26 17.17
C HIS A 105 -20.49 11.32 16.06
N ALA A 106 -20.17 11.94 14.92
CA ALA A 106 -21.08 12.05 13.78
C ALA A 106 -21.17 10.78 12.93
N VAL A 107 -20.41 9.73 13.26
CA VAL A 107 -20.39 8.39 12.63
C VAL A 107 -20.50 7.34 13.73
N ASP A 108 -20.97 6.15 13.37
CA ASP A 108 -21.13 5.05 14.33
C ASP A 108 -19.79 4.35 14.61
N VAL A 109 -18.96 4.19 13.58
CA VAL A 109 -17.66 3.55 13.66
C VAL A 109 -16.58 4.51 13.19
N THR A 110 -15.52 4.66 13.99
CA THR A 110 -14.33 5.43 13.60
C THR A 110 -13.16 4.48 13.36
N VAL A 111 -12.52 4.59 12.20
CA VAL A 111 -11.30 3.87 11.84
C VAL A 111 -10.11 4.82 11.95
N THR A 112 -9.09 4.42 12.69
CA THR A 112 -7.83 5.16 12.88
C THR A 112 -6.64 4.25 12.61
N GLY A 113 -5.51 4.82 12.21
CA GLY A 113 -4.27 4.08 12.00
C GLY A 113 -3.04 4.96 12.22
N LYS A 114 -1.91 4.29 12.47
CA LYS A 114 -0.57 4.86 12.57
C LYS A 114 0.34 4.27 11.51
#